data_AF-A0A9P8RSC1-F1
#
_entry.id   AF-A0A9P8RSC1-F1
#
_cell.length_a   1.000
_cell.length_b   1.000
_cell.length_c   1.000
_cell.angle_alpha   90.00
_cell.angle_beta   90.00
_cell.angle_gamma   90.00
#
_symmetry.space_group_name_H-M   'P 1'
#
loop_
_entity.id
_entity.type
_entity.pdbx_description
1 polymer ?
#
loop_
_entity_poly.entity_id
_entity_poly.type
_entity_poly.pdbx_seq_one_letter_code
_entity_poly.pdbx_strand_id
1 'polypeptide(L)'
;MSSYYTVLQIQNNLSGDLTSPNSQITGGKLVGRLPDTIGKGVTSAEIRIDADNADNGSNGKLIYQYTSGGTKTLSFVFKCDNSGKNVAKVDSSDPTSLETSTSPYSSTDHPLR
;
A
#
# COMPACT_ATOMS: atom_id res chain seq x y z
N MET A 1 -4.32 -23.92 0.13
CA MET A 1 -3.20 -23.14 0.67
C MET A 1 -3.70 -21.75 0.98
N SER A 2 -3.82 -21.38 2.26
CA SER A 2 -4.20 -20.01 2.66
C SER A 2 -3.07 -19.07 2.26
N SER A 3 -3.32 -18.16 1.33
CA SER A 3 -2.33 -17.18 0.90
C SER A 3 -2.52 -15.92 1.76
N TYR A 4 -1.53 -15.58 2.58
CA TYR A 4 -1.53 -14.33 3.34
C TYR A 4 -1.35 -13.17 2.36
N TYR A 5 -2.08 -12.07 2.55
CA TYR A 5 -1.95 -10.90 1.68
C TYR A 5 -2.20 -9.60 2.44
N THR A 6 -1.62 -8.53 1.92
CA THR A 6 -1.85 -7.15 2.35
C THR A 6 -2.65 -6.42 1.30
N VAL A 7 -3.70 -5.72 1.73
CA VAL A 7 -4.37 -4.71 0.92
C VAL A 7 -3.98 -3.33 1.45
N LEU A 8 -3.31 -2.55 0.61
CA LEU A 8 -3.11 -1.13 0.82
C LEU A 8 -4.24 -0.37 0.15
N GLN A 9 -4.98 0.39 0.93
CA GLN A 9 -5.99 1.33 0.43
C GLN A 9 -5.40 2.74 0.50
N ILE A 10 -5.29 3.39 -0.65
CA ILE A 10 -4.80 4.76 -0.77
C ILE A 10 -5.97 5.66 -1.16
N GLN A 11 -6.23 6.69 -0.37
CA GLN A 11 -7.19 7.75 -0.70
C GLN A 11 -6.42 9.00 -1.14
N ASN A 12 -6.66 9.45 -2.37
CA ASN A 12 -6.03 10.65 -2.91
C ASN A 12 -6.96 11.86 -2.75
N ASN A 13 -6.86 12.54 -1.59
CA ASN A 13 -7.57 13.79 -1.33
C ASN A 13 -6.77 15.04 -1.76
N LEU A 14 -5.71 14.86 -2.56
CA LEU A 14 -4.90 15.97 -3.08
C LEU A 14 -5.54 16.59 -4.33
N SER A 15 -5.09 17.80 -4.67
CA SER A 15 -5.52 18.54 -5.86
C SER A 15 -4.99 17.97 -7.19
N GLY A 16 -4.07 17.00 -7.13
CA GLY A 16 -3.40 16.42 -8.30
C GLY A 16 -3.28 14.90 -8.25
N ASP A 17 -2.94 14.33 -9.39
CA ASP A 17 -2.79 12.89 -9.54
C ASP A 17 -1.47 12.41 -8.91
N LEU A 18 -1.51 11.23 -8.28
CA LEU A 18 -0.32 10.54 -7.83
C LEU A 18 0.23 9.70 -8.96
N THR A 19 1.54 9.71 -9.20
CA THR A 19 2.24 8.88 -10.19
C THR A 19 3.30 8.02 -9.51
N SER A 20 3.55 6.78 -9.93
CA SER A 20 4.43 5.84 -9.20
C SER A 20 5.75 5.52 -9.91
N PRO A 21 6.71 6.46 -9.98
CA PRO A 21 7.92 6.28 -10.79
C PRO A 21 8.92 5.26 -10.22
N ASN A 22 8.94 5.01 -8.90
CA ASN A 22 10.04 4.30 -8.23
C ASN A 22 9.58 3.39 -7.06
N SER A 23 8.41 2.76 -7.15
CA SER A 23 7.93 1.87 -6.08
C SER A 23 8.77 0.60 -5.95
N GLN A 24 9.01 0.17 -4.71
CA GLN A 24 9.79 -1.03 -4.38
C GLN A 24 9.02 -1.96 -3.44
N ILE A 25 8.88 -3.22 -3.84
CA ILE A 25 8.31 -4.28 -3.00
C ILE A 25 9.46 -5.21 -2.63
N THR A 26 9.69 -5.40 -1.34
CA THR A 26 10.87 -6.13 -0.81
C THR A 26 10.52 -7.46 -0.17
N GLY A 27 9.24 -7.69 0.16
CA GLY A 27 8.71 -8.97 0.61
C GLY A 27 7.28 -9.15 0.11
N GLY A 28 7.00 -10.31 -0.46
CA GLY A 28 5.75 -10.59 -1.15
C GLY A 28 5.77 -10.19 -2.62
N LYS A 29 4.70 -10.59 -3.31
CA LYS A 29 4.49 -10.38 -4.73
C LYS A 29 3.25 -9.51 -4.96
N LEU A 30 3.42 -8.48 -5.77
CA LEU A 30 2.30 -7.67 -6.23
C LEU A 30 1.33 -8.54 -7.04
N VAL A 31 0.04 -8.45 -6.72
CA VAL A 31 -1.00 -9.06 -7.51
C VAL A 31 -1.40 -8.09 -8.61
N GLY A 32 -1.04 -8.41 -9.84
CA GLY A 32 -1.29 -7.55 -11.00
C GLY A 32 -0.23 -6.45 -11.14
N ARG A 33 -0.67 -5.26 -11.55
CA ARG A 33 0.20 -4.11 -11.80
C ARG A 33 -0.06 -3.02 -10.78
N LEU A 34 1.01 -2.35 -10.35
CA LEU A 34 0.89 -1.18 -9.51
C LEU A 34 0.17 -0.09 -10.31
N PRO A 35 -0.79 0.63 -9.73
CA PRO A 35 -1.38 1.79 -10.39
C PRO A 35 -0.27 2.79 -10.73
N ASP A 36 -0.01 2.98 -12.01
CA ASP A 36 0.91 4.02 -12.51
C ASP A 36 0.43 5.41 -12.09
N THR A 37 -0.89 5.56 -11.98
CA THR A 37 -1.55 6.80 -11.61
C THR A 37 -2.71 6.53 -10.66
N ILE A 38 -2.84 7.32 -9.60
CA ILE A 38 -4.03 7.40 -8.74
C ILE A 38 -4.60 8.80 -8.90
N GLY A 39 -5.73 8.91 -9.59
CA GLY A 39 -6.35 10.19 -9.92
C GLY A 39 -6.74 11.01 -8.68
N LYS A 40 -6.78 12.33 -8.82
CA LYS A 40 -7.32 13.22 -7.78
C LYS A 40 -8.75 12.86 -7.41
N GLY A 41 -9.07 12.89 -6.11
CA GLY A 41 -10.40 12.54 -5.59
C GLY A 41 -10.74 11.06 -5.63
N VAL A 42 -9.79 10.17 -5.95
CA VAL A 42 -9.98 8.72 -5.79
C VAL A 42 -10.05 8.40 -4.30
N THR A 43 -11.17 7.83 -3.89
CA THR A 43 -11.48 7.52 -2.49
C THR A 43 -11.03 6.13 -2.05
N SER A 44 -10.62 5.26 -2.97
CA SER A 44 -9.99 3.97 -2.65
C SER A 44 -9.27 3.38 -3.86
N ALA A 45 -7.94 3.54 -3.90
CA ALA A 45 -7.08 2.76 -4.78
C ALA A 45 -6.53 1.56 -4.00
N GLU A 46 -6.83 0.35 -4.46
CA GLU A 46 -6.42 -0.88 -3.79
C GLU A 46 -5.18 -1.48 -4.44
N ILE A 47 -4.20 -1.81 -3.60
CA ILE A 47 -2.96 -2.46 -4.02
C ILE A 47 -2.81 -3.72 -3.18
N ARG A 48 -2.86 -4.87 -3.84
CA ARG A 48 -2.76 -6.18 -3.20
C ARG A 48 -1.36 -6.74 -3.35
N ILE A 49 -0.74 -7.10 -2.24
CA ILE A 49 0.53 -7.82 -2.19
C ILE A 49 0.29 -9.17 -1.51
N ASP A 50 0.46 -10.26 -2.26
CA ASP A 50 0.45 -11.60 -1.69
C ASP A 50 1.79 -11.86 -1.00
N ALA A 51 1.77 -12.43 0.20
CA ALA A 51 2.99 -12.83 0.90
C ALA A 51 3.70 -13.96 0.16
N ASP A 52 5.03 -13.95 0.14
CA ASP A 52 5.81 -15.05 -0.45
C ASP A 52 5.66 -16.34 0.38
N ASN A 53 5.55 -16.18 1.71
CA ASN A 53 5.19 -17.23 2.64
C ASN A 53 4.61 -16.62 3.93
N ALA A 54 3.95 -17.44 4.74
CA ALA A 54 3.26 -17.01 5.96
C ALA A 54 4.19 -16.36 7.01
N ASP A 55 5.44 -16.81 7.08
CA ASP A 55 6.39 -16.41 8.13
C ASP A 55 7.00 -15.03 7.83
N ASN A 56 7.30 -14.76 6.56
CA ASN A 56 7.84 -13.49 6.11
C ASN A 56 6.76 -12.44 5.84
N GLY A 57 5.55 -12.88 5.50
CA GLY A 57 4.43 -12.00 5.17
C GLY A 57 4.73 -11.13 3.94
N SER A 58 4.32 -9.87 3.99
CA SER A 58 4.53 -8.91 2.91
C SER A 58 4.99 -7.56 3.45
N ASN A 59 5.99 -6.97 2.81
CA ASN A 59 6.58 -5.71 3.21
C ASN A 59 7.17 -4.94 2.04
N GLY A 60 7.20 -3.63 2.14
CA GLY A 60 7.75 -2.80 1.08
C GLY A 60 7.50 -1.32 1.26
N LYS A 61 7.84 -0.58 0.21
CA LYS A 61 7.70 0.86 0.11
C LYS A 61 7.16 1.24 -1.26
N LEU A 62 5.95 1.76 -1.32
CA LEU A 62 5.44 2.38 -2.54
C LEU A 62 5.82 3.85 -2.55
N ILE A 63 6.29 4.33 -3.70
CA ILE A 63 6.70 5.73 -3.87
C ILE A 63 5.81 6.35 -4.93
N TYR A 64 5.06 7.36 -4.53
CA TYR A 64 4.25 8.18 -5.43
C TYR A 64 4.73 9.61 -5.46
N GLN A 65 4.50 10.30 -6.57
CA GLN A 65 4.80 11.72 -6.75
C GLN A 65 3.57 12.44 -7.29
N TYR A 66 3.37 13.68 -6.85
CA TYR A 66 2.37 14.57 -7.43
C TYR A 66 2.96 15.96 -7.58
N THR A 67 2.37 16.74 -8.50
CA THR A 67 2.80 18.12 -8.76
C THR A 67 1.70 19.08 -8.30
N SER A 68 1.98 19.86 -7.26
CA SER A 68 1.12 20.95 -6.81
C SER A 68 1.99 22.09 -6.27
N GLY A 69 2.26 23.08 -7.12
CA GLY A 69 3.23 24.14 -6.83
C GLY A 69 4.69 23.65 -6.72
N GLY A 70 4.97 22.43 -7.20
CA GLY A 70 6.26 21.73 -7.12
C GLY A 70 6.07 20.21 -7.07
N THR A 71 7.11 19.44 -7.40
CA THR A 71 7.09 17.98 -7.29
C THR A 71 7.26 17.56 -5.84
N LYS A 72 6.28 16.83 -5.31
CA LYS A 72 6.29 16.29 -3.94
C LYS A 72 6.36 14.77 -4.00
N THR A 73 7.06 14.16 -3.04
CA THR A 73 7.23 12.69 -2.97
C THR A 73 6.51 12.14 -1.75
N LEU A 74 5.79 11.05 -1.96
CA LEU A 74 4.99 10.32 -0.98
C LEU A 74 5.53 8.90 -0.87
N SER A 75 5.70 8.43 0.35
CA SER A 75 6.20 7.10 0.65
C SER A 75 5.19 6.34 1.51
N PHE A 76 4.72 5.21 1.01
CA PHE A 76 3.82 4.30 1.70
C PHE A 76 4.65 3.10 2.15
N VAL A 77 5.03 3.08 3.42
CA VAL A 77 5.76 1.96 4.02
C VAL A 77 4.74 1.00 4.61
N PHE A 78 4.83 -0.27 4.21
CA PHE A 78 3.95 -1.31 4.71
C PHE A 78 4.75 -2.51 5.19
N LYS A 79 4.25 -3.13 6.27
CA LYS A 79 4.73 -4.40 6.78
C LYS A 79 3.57 -5.15 7.41
N CYS A 80 3.36 -6.38 6.96
CA CYS A 80 2.44 -7.34 7.55
C CYS A 80 3.20 -8.66 7.71
N ASP A 81 3.28 -9.18 8.93
CA ASP A 81 3.90 -10.46 9.27
C ASP A 81 2.98 -11.27 10.20
N ASN A 82 3.26 -12.56 10.41
CA ASN A 82 2.44 -13.41 11.28
C ASN A 82 2.47 -13.00 12.77
N SER A 83 3.38 -12.09 13.14
CA SER A 83 3.59 -11.66 14.52
C SER A 83 2.58 -10.59 14.96
N GLY A 84 1.56 -10.31 14.13
CA GLY A 84 0.46 -9.39 14.43
C GLY A 84 0.84 -7.91 14.36
N LYS A 85 2.06 -7.58 13.92
CA LYS A 85 2.55 -6.20 13.82
C LYS A 85 2.31 -5.67 12.41
N ASN A 86 1.05 -5.34 12.14
CA ASN A 86 0.65 -4.73 10.87
C ASN A 86 0.89 -3.23 10.94
N VAL A 87 1.73 -2.73 10.05
CA VAL A 87 2.13 -1.33 9.99
C VAL A 87 1.84 -0.81 8.58
N ALA A 88 0.94 0.17 8.49
CA ALA A 88 0.83 1.09 7.36
C ALA A 88 1.31 2.46 7.83
N LYS A 89 2.28 3.03 7.13
CA LYS A 89 2.69 4.41 7.40
C LYS A 89 2.80 5.18 6.10
N VAL A 90 2.16 6.35 6.09
CA VAL A 90 2.50 7.41 5.14
C VAL A 90 3.65 8.21 5.71
N ASP A 91 4.70 8.35 4.92
CA ASP A 91 5.70 9.38 5.07
C ASP A 91 5.57 10.35 3.90
N SER A 92 5.27 11.60 4.22
CA SER A 92 5.02 12.67 3.24
C SER A 92 5.57 13.97 3.78
N SER A 93 6.21 14.76 2.90
CA SER A 93 6.54 16.16 3.18
C SER A 93 5.31 17.08 3.20
N ASP A 94 4.13 16.56 2.86
CA ASP A 94 2.81 17.23 2.91
C ASP A 94 1.75 16.21 3.40
N PRO A 95 1.65 15.98 4.73
CA PRO A 95 0.82 14.91 5.31
C PRO A 95 -0.67 15.26 5.41
N THR A 96 -1.07 16.50 5.11
CA THR A 96 -2.39 17.05 5.46
C THR A 96 -3.59 16.50 4.66
N SER A 97 -3.39 15.61 3.68
CA SER A 97 -4.46 15.18 2.77
C SER A 97 -4.35 13.74 2.27
N LEU A 98 -3.67 12.86 3.02
CA LEU A 98 -3.52 11.46 2.63
C LEU A 98 -3.90 10.55 3.78
N GLU A 99 -4.75 9.57 3.47
CA GLU A 99 -5.10 8.49 4.38
C GLU A 99 -4.67 7.16 3.78
N THR A 100 -4.13 6.29 4.63
CA THR A 100 -3.81 4.92 4.23
C THR A 100 -4.17 3.96 5.32
N SER A 101 -4.69 2.84 4.90
CA SER A 101 -4.89 1.69 5.75
C SER A 101 -4.23 0.48 5.13
N THR A 102 -3.64 -0.37 5.98
CA THR A 102 -3.36 -1.76 5.64
C THR A 102 -4.44 -2.61 6.28
N SER A 103 -5.12 -3.41 5.47
CA SER A 103 -5.89 -4.53 6.00
C SER A 103 -5.06 -5.81 5.83
N PRO A 104 -4.47 -6.34 6.92
CA PRO A 104 -3.83 -7.65 6.91
C PRO A 104 -4.92 -8.72 6.90
N TYR A 105 -4.98 -9.56 5.88
CA TYR A 105 -5.91 -10.68 5.93
C TYR A 105 -5.28 -11.81 6.76
N SER A 106 -5.92 -12.17 7.89
CA SER A 106 -5.55 -13.36 8.66
C SER A 106 -6.45 -14.55 8.26
N SER A 107 -5.91 -15.76 8.23
CA SER A 107 -6.67 -17.00 8.00
C SER A 107 -7.75 -17.31 9.06
N THR A 108 -7.90 -16.44 10.07
CA THR A 108 -8.91 -16.51 11.14
C THR A 108 -10.16 -15.68 10.84
N ASP A 109 -10.10 -14.71 9.91
CA ASP A 109 -11.28 -13.90 9.53
C ASP A 109 -12.30 -14.67 8.68
N HIS A 110 -11.86 -15.75 8.03
CA HIS A 110 -12.73 -16.78 7.48
C HIS A 110 -12.01 -18.12 7.59
N PRO A 111 -12.45 -19.06 8.46
CA PRO A 111 -11.89 -20.39 8.48
C PRO A 111 -12.14 -21.03 7.11
N LEU A 112 -11.06 -21.44 6.43
CA LEU A 112 -11.19 -22.29 5.24
C LEU A 112 -11.97 -23.54 5.65
N ARG A 113 -13.17 -23.68 5.10
CA ARG A 113 -13.97 -24.89 5.22
C ARG A 113 -13.59 -25.88 4.13
#